data_AF-A0A816NK50-F1
#
_entry.id   AF-A0A816NK50-F1
#
_cell.length_a   1.000
_cell.length_b   1.000
_cell.length_c   1.000
_cell.angle_alpha   90.00
_cell.angle_beta   90.00
_cell.angle_gamma   90.00
#
_symmetry.space_group_name_H-M   'P 1'
#
loop_
_entity.id
_entity.type
_entity.pdbx_description
1 polymer ?
#
loop_
_entity_poly.entity_id
_entity_poly.type
_entity_poly.pdbx_seq_one_letter_code
_entity_poly.pdbx_strand_id
1 'polypeptide(L)'
;MSVANLSALLLTTEQRTLLGGIMVNWVVEQQLERALHFANQKQREDFEKEISNVPHANWTPSMHLPWLILELEMNITIREIQIEVARHMMQPMMNENNPSMSNIVMQLNMGEGKTSVILPMLAVSVCSSPSSLVRIVVLKSLFPMNYQSLRYKLGGLLNRRVLPFACRRDMNFTDVQINKIFNRLQQGLSNHDVVLTSPEDILSFDLLTIDKCRQNQFDVGRAMLSIQRWMKMFGRDILDESDEILHVKYQLIYSIGRQQQVDGGLERWNTIQFVLNLVKQHTTNIAQQHHNDIFLQSPFPELCQRIANAWLNQKNDRQLDQQLILSFILDANSSINIVIDRFPYSIIQLFRIMRGLLSSEVLFVALNKRYRVNFSVNQNSKFNRLMAVPFRAKDVAADNTEFGHPDVAIVLTQLSY
;
A
#
# COMPACT_ATOMS: atom_id res chain seq x y z
N MET A 1 -27.85 -7.55 21.07
CA MET A 1 -27.80 -8.94 20.59
C MET A 1 -28.01 -8.88 19.08
N SER A 2 -27.06 -9.38 18.29
CA SER A 2 -27.16 -9.36 16.82
C SER A 2 -28.29 -10.28 16.33
N VAL A 3 -29.00 -9.88 15.28
CA VAL A 3 -29.93 -10.77 14.56
C VAL A 3 -29.16 -11.95 13.93
N ALA A 4 -27.86 -11.77 13.64
CA ALA A 4 -26.96 -12.83 13.18
C ALA A 4 -26.79 -14.01 14.17
N ASN A 5 -27.11 -13.83 15.46
CA ASN A 5 -27.19 -14.91 16.46
C ASN A 5 -28.62 -15.47 16.60
N LEU A 6 -29.33 -15.64 15.48
CA LEU A 6 -30.63 -16.31 15.41
C LEU A 6 -30.60 -17.77 15.93
N SER A 7 -29.41 -18.37 16.07
CA SER A 7 -29.18 -19.64 16.76
C SER A 7 -29.29 -19.53 18.29
N ALA A 8 -28.97 -18.37 18.87
CA ALA A 8 -29.06 -18.09 20.31
C ALA A 8 -30.45 -17.60 20.74
N LEU A 9 -31.28 -17.18 19.78
CA LEU A 9 -32.71 -17.01 19.98
C LEU A 9 -33.37 -18.40 19.95
N LEU A 10 -34.09 -18.73 21.04
CA LEU A 10 -35.02 -19.85 21.20
C LEU A 10 -36.22 -19.73 20.23
N LEU A 11 -35.96 -19.53 18.94
CA LEU A 11 -36.98 -19.52 17.91
C LEU A 11 -37.20 -20.95 17.43
N THR A 12 -38.46 -21.33 17.30
CA THR A 12 -38.82 -22.62 16.71
C THR A 12 -38.39 -22.66 15.24
N THR A 13 -38.23 -23.86 14.69
CA THR A 13 -37.86 -24.06 13.28
C THR A 13 -38.84 -23.36 12.34
N GLU A 14 -40.14 -23.39 12.67
CA GLU A 14 -41.18 -22.69 11.92
C GLU A 14 -41.00 -21.18 11.93
N GLN A 15 -40.69 -20.58 13.09
CA GLN A 15 -40.46 -19.14 13.19
C GLN A 15 -39.23 -18.70 12.40
N ARG A 16 -38.16 -19.52 12.37
CA ARG A 16 -36.96 -19.24 11.56
C ARG A 16 -37.27 -19.29 10.07
N THR A 17 -38.04 -20.28 9.63
CA THR A 17 -38.48 -20.39 8.23
C THR A 17 -39.37 -19.22 7.82
N LEU A 18 -40.32 -18.83 8.68
CA LEU A 18 -41.21 -17.70 8.44
C LEU A 18 -40.42 -16.39 8.34
N LEU A 19 -39.52 -16.11 9.31
CA LEU A 19 -38.66 -14.93 9.30
C LEU A 19 -37.77 -14.90 8.07
N GLY A 20 -37.14 -16.02 7.71
CA GLY A 20 -36.33 -16.13 6.50
C GLY A 20 -37.13 -15.86 5.22
N GLY A 21 -38.36 -16.41 5.12
CA GLY A 21 -39.26 -16.15 4.01
C GLY A 21 -39.67 -14.68 3.89
N ILE A 22 -39.99 -14.04 5.02
CA ILE A 22 -40.29 -12.60 5.07
C ILE A 22 -39.08 -11.78 4.60
N MET A 23 -37.89 -12.10 5.10
CA MET A 23 -36.65 -11.43 4.71
C MET A 23 -36.38 -11.53 3.20
N VAL A 24 -36.52 -12.73 2.62
CA VAL A 24 -36.34 -12.93 1.17
C VAL A 24 -37.37 -12.13 0.36
N ASN A 25 -38.64 -12.15 0.76
CA ASN A 25 -39.67 -11.36 0.08
C ASN A 25 -39.42 -9.85 0.19
N TRP A 26 -38.90 -9.39 1.33
CA TRP A 26 -38.58 -7.98 1.53
C TRP A 26 -37.42 -7.53 0.65
N VAL A 27 -36.40 -8.37 0.40
CA VAL A 27 -35.35 -8.06 -0.60
C VAL A 27 -35.95 -7.86 -1.98
N VAL A 28 -36.87 -8.74 -2.39
CA VAL A 28 -37.53 -8.65 -3.70
C VAL A 28 -38.39 -7.38 -3.78
N GLU A 29 -39.13 -7.05 -2.73
CA GLU A 29 -39.90 -5.79 -2.66
C GLU A 29 -38.99 -4.57 -2.79
N GLN A 30 -37.89 -4.51 -2.03
CA GLN A 30 -36.89 -3.45 -2.12
C GLN A 30 -36.31 -3.30 -3.54
N GLN A 31 -36.02 -4.41 -4.21
CA GLN A 31 -35.56 -4.38 -5.60
C GLN A 31 -36.60 -3.79 -6.55
N LEU A 32 -37.87 -4.20 -6.42
CA LEU A 32 -38.95 -3.68 -7.23
C LEU A 32 -39.15 -2.17 -6.98
N GLU A 33 -39.06 -1.70 -5.74
CA GLU A 33 -39.11 -0.28 -5.40
C GLU A 33 -37.96 0.50 -6.07
N ARG A 34 -36.72 0.00 -6.01
CA ARG A 34 -35.57 0.60 -6.69
C ARG A 34 -35.76 0.64 -8.21
N ALA A 35 -36.24 -0.45 -8.81
CA ALA A 35 -36.53 -0.50 -10.23
C ALA A 35 -37.63 0.52 -10.62
N LEU A 36 -38.74 0.58 -9.87
CA LEU A 36 -39.80 1.57 -10.09
C LEU A 36 -39.28 3.01 -9.97
N HIS A 37 -38.37 3.26 -9.02
CA HIS A 37 -37.72 4.56 -8.88
C HIS A 37 -36.93 4.94 -10.14
N PHE A 38 -36.12 4.04 -10.69
CA PHE A 38 -35.40 4.26 -11.95
C PHE A 38 -36.33 4.47 -13.15
N ALA A 39 -37.42 3.69 -13.23
CA ALA A 39 -38.43 3.85 -14.27
C ALA A 39 -39.10 5.24 -14.21
N ASN A 40 -39.44 5.71 -13.00
CA ASN A 40 -40.03 7.03 -12.79
C ASN A 40 -39.07 8.17 -13.16
N GLN A 41 -37.76 7.99 -12.94
CA GLN A 41 -36.73 8.95 -13.33
C GLN A 41 -36.31 8.86 -14.81
N LYS A 42 -36.93 7.96 -15.60
CA LYS A 42 -36.58 7.69 -17.00
C LYS A 42 -35.14 7.18 -17.19
N GLN A 43 -34.55 6.56 -16.17
CA GLN A 43 -33.23 5.92 -16.23
C GLN A 43 -33.37 4.47 -16.73
N ARG A 44 -33.53 4.32 -18.05
CA ARG A 44 -33.82 3.02 -18.67
C ARG A 44 -32.71 1.99 -18.46
N GLU A 45 -31.45 2.40 -18.58
CA GLU A 45 -30.32 1.46 -18.43
C GLU A 45 -30.19 0.91 -17.01
N ASP A 46 -30.39 1.75 -16.00
CA ASP A 46 -30.29 1.32 -14.60
C ASP A 46 -31.50 0.46 -14.19
N PHE A 47 -32.68 0.75 -14.73
CA PHE A 47 -33.84 -0.12 -14.61
C PHE A 47 -33.60 -1.51 -15.21
N GLU A 48 -33.08 -1.59 -16.43
CA GLU A 48 -32.77 -2.86 -17.10
C GLU A 48 -31.69 -3.64 -16.33
N LYS A 49 -30.68 -2.97 -15.78
CA LYS A 49 -29.67 -3.58 -14.90
C LYS A 49 -30.26 -4.09 -13.58
N GLU A 50 -31.18 -3.34 -12.97
CA GLU A 50 -31.77 -3.72 -11.68
C GLU A 50 -32.67 -4.95 -11.82
N ILE A 51 -33.50 -5.01 -12.87
CA ILE A 51 -34.42 -6.14 -13.11
C ILE A 51 -33.71 -7.38 -13.64
N SER A 52 -32.65 -7.21 -14.44
CA SER A 52 -31.88 -8.36 -14.94
C SER A 52 -31.13 -9.09 -13.82
N ASN A 53 -30.87 -8.43 -12.70
CA ASN A 53 -30.22 -9.03 -11.54
C ASN A 53 -31.23 -9.85 -10.71
N VAL A 54 -31.41 -11.13 -11.03
CA VAL A 54 -32.35 -12.00 -10.30
C VAL A 54 -31.83 -12.26 -8.87
N PRO A 55 -32.56 -11.86 -7.80
CA PRO A 55 -32.13 -12.12 -6.43
C PRO A 55 -31.97 -13.61 -6.17
N HIS A 56 -30.94 -13.98 -5.41
CA HIS A 56 -30.74 -15.36 -4.94
C HIS A 56 -30.61 -16.42 -6.05
N ALA A 57 -30.28 -16.03 -7.29
CA ALA A 57 -30.25 -16.95 -8.42
C ALA A 57 -29.22 -18.10 -8.25
N ASN A 58 -28.01 -17.77 -7.79
CA ASN A 58 -26.93 -18.74 -7.62
C ASN A 58 -26.60 -19.06 -6.15
N TRP A 59 -27.41 -18.63 -5.17
CA TRP A 59 -27.18 -18.94 -3.75
C TRP A 59 -28.45 -19.06 -2.92
N THR A 60 -28.37 -19.85 -1.85
CA THR A 60 -29.49 -20.08 -0.95
C THR A 60 -29.37 -19.21 0.31
N PRO A 61 -30.33 -18.31 0.60
CA PRO A 61 -30.28 -17.43 1.76
C PRO A 61 -30.19 -18.14 3.11
N SER A 62 -30.78 -19.33 3.23
CA SER A 62 -30.72 -20.15 4.45
C SER A 62 -29.31 -20.64 4.79
N MET A 63 -28.44 -20.79 3.79
CA MET A 63 -27.05 -21.24 3.98
C MET A 63 -26.10 -20.08 4.32
N HIS A 64 -26.46 -18.85 3.93
CA HIS A 64 -25.65 -17.65 4.14
C HIS A 64 -26.49 -16.49 4.68
N LEU A 65 -27.13 -16.71 5.83
CA LEU A 65 -27.98 -15.71 6.49
C LEU A 65 -27.32 -14.33 6.67
N PRO A 66 -26.01 -14.21 6.99
CA PRO A 66 -25.41 -12.90 7.13
C PRO A 66 -25.33 -12.11 5.81
N TRP A 67 -25.29 -12.77 4.65
CA TRP A 67 -25.37 -12.10 3.36
C TRP A 67 -26.77 -11.55 3.09
N LEU A 68 -27.81 -12.31 3.45
CA LEU A 68 -29.21 -11.84 3.36
C LEU A 68 -29.46 -10.63 4.25
N ILE A 69 -28.91 -10.64 5.47
CA ILE A 69 -29.01 -9.49 6.38
C ILE A 69 -28.30 -8.27 5.77
N LEU A 70 -27.10 -8.46 5.21
CA LEU A 70 -26.36 -7.38 4.56
C LEU A 70 -27.14 -6.80 3.37
N GLU A 71 -27.73 -7.66 2.55
CA GLU A 71 -28.52 -7.29 1.38
C GLU A 71 -29.73 -6.41 1.77
N LEU A 72 -30.49 -6.86 2.78
CA LEU A 72 -31.63 -6.13 3.33
C LEU A 72 -31.27 -4.80 3.96
N GLU A 73 -30.25 -4.81 4.82
CA GLU A 73 -29.85 -3.63 5.59
C GLU A 73 -29.33 -2.54 4.66
N MET A 74 -28.60 -2.94 3.62
CA MET A 74 -28.01 -2.01 2.66
C MET A 74 -28.94 -1.65 1.50
N ASN A 75 -30.13 -2.26 1.41
CA ASN A 75 -31.08 -2.05 0.32
C ASN A 75 -30.41 -2.23 -1.05
N ILE A 76 -29.74 -3.37 -1.24
CA ILE A 76 -29.08 -3.76 -2.49
C ILE A 76 -29.58 -5.14 -2.95
N THR A 77 -29.28 -5.54 -4.19
CA THR A 77 -29.36 -6.94 -4.62
C THR A 77 -27.96 -7.43 -4.96
N ILE A 78 -27.50 -8.51 -4.32
CA ILE A 78 -26.16 -9.08 -4.54
C ILE A 78 -26.15 -9.80 -5.89
N ARG A 79 -25.20 -9.43 -6.76
CA ARG A 79 -25.08 -9.97 -8.12
C ARG A 79 -24.44 -11.36 -8.13
N GLU A 80 -24.82 -12.18 -9.10
CA GLU A 80 -24.28 -13.53 -9.28
C GLU A 80 -22.74 -13.58 -9.27
N ILE A 81 -22.09 -12.67 -10.01
CA ILE A 81 -20.63 -12.57 -10.07
C ILE A 81 -19.99 -12.26 -8.71
N GLN A 82 -20.64 -11.43 -7.88
CA GLN A 82 -20.14 -11.08 -6.55
C GLN A 82 -20.17 -12.31 -5.61
N ILE A 83 -21.20 -13.15 -5.75
CA ILE A 83 -21.34 -14.40 -5.01
C ILE A 83 -20.31 -15.44 -5.47
N GLU A 84 -20.09 -15.58 -6.78
CA GLU A 84 -19.07 -16.49 -7.32
C GLU A 84 -17.68 -16.12 -6.81
N VAL A 85 -17.33 -14.83 -6.86
CA VAL A 85 -16.06 -14.32 -6.34
C VAL A 85 -15.96 -14.57 -4.84
N ALA A 86 -16.99 -14.24 -4.06
CA ALA A 86 -16.97 -14.43 -2.61
C ALA A 86 -16.79 -15.91 -2.22
N ARG A 87 -17.51 -16.82 -2.89
CA ARG A 87 -17.37 -18.26 -2.66
C ARG A 87 -15.99 -18.77 -3.04
N HIS A 88 -15.46 -18.34 -4.20
CA HIS A 88 -14.14 -18.75 -4.64
C HIS A 88 -13.07 -18.33 -3.62
N MET A 89 -13.12 -17.09 -3.13
CA MET A 89 -12.22 -16.60 -2.08
C MET A 89 -12.38 -17.32 -0.73
N MET A 90 -13.54 -17.92 -0.45
CA MET A 90 -13.79 -18.70 0.77
C MET A 90 -13.38 -20.17 0.67
N GLN A 91 -13.10 -20.71 -0.54
CA GLN A 91 -12.72 -22.12 -0.73
C GLN A 91 -11.56 -22.61 0.16
N PRO A 92 -10.47 -21.85 0.37
CA PRO A 92 -9.36 -22.24 1.25
C PRO A 92 -9.79 -22.50 2.69
N MET A 93 -10.92 -21.94 3.10
CA MET A 93 -11.45 -22.07 4.46
C MET A 93 -12.33 -23.30 4.62
N MET A 94 -12.85 -23.84 3.52
CA MET A 94 -13.71 -25.03 3.52
C MET A 94 -12.89 -26.32 3.38
N ASN A 95 -11.68 -26.23 2.83
CA ASN A 95 -10.80 -27.39 2.58
C ASN A 95 -9.57 -27.35 3.51
N GLU A 96 -9.75 -27.64 4.79
CA GLU A 96 -8.65 -27.71 5.79
C GLU A 96 -7.58 -28.77 5.43
N ASN A 97 -7.89 -29.72 4.55
CA ASN A 97 -7.04 -30.86 4.23
C ASN A 97 -6.01 -30.60 3.11
N ASN A 98 -5.96 -29.41 2.50
CA ASN A 98 -5.04 -29.11 1.41
C ASN A 98 -4.22 -27.83 1.68
N PRO A 99 -3.03 -27.93 2.29
CA PRO A 99 -2.20 -26.77 2.65
C PRO A 99 -1.61 -26.03 1.45
N SER A 100 -1.79 -26.54 0.22
CA SER A 100 -1.29 -25.94 -1.02
C SER A 100 -2.09 -24.73 -1.52
N MET A 101 -3.31 -24.52 -1.01
CA MET A 101 -4.21 -23.46 -1.47
C MET A 101 -4.46 -22.44 -0.35
N SER A 102 -3.40 -21.79 0.13
CA SER A 102 -3.48 -20.91 1.32
C SER A 102 -4.01 -19.50 1.01
N ASN A 103 -3.77 -18.99 -0.20
CA ASN A 103 -4.07 -17.61 -0.60
C ASN A 103 -4.76 -17.59 -1.98
N ILE A 104 -5.72 -16.68 -2.16
CA ILE A 104 -6.45 -16.48 -3.43
C ILE A 104 -6.40 -15.02 -3.81
N VAL A 105 -6.23 -14.76 -5.10
CA VAL A 105 -6.33 -13.43 -5.71
C VAL A 105 -7.40 -13.50 -6.79
N MET A 106 -8.27 -12.49 -6.84
CA MET A 106 -9.29 -12.34 -7.89
C MET A 106 -9.19 -10.94 -8.49
N GLN A 107 -9.50 -10.84 -9.78
CA GLN A 107 -9.59 -9.57 -10.48
C GLN A 107 -11.05 -9.27 -10.83
N LEU A 108 -11.50 -8.05 -10.54
CA LEU A 108 -12.80 -7.56 -10.98
C LEU A 108 -12.64 -6.18 -11.61
N ASN A 109 -13.54 -5.88 -12.54
CA ASN A 109 -13.63 -4.57 -13.17
C ASN A 109 -13.98 -3.49 -12.13
N MET A 110 -13.53 -2.26 -12.40
CA MET A 110 -13.86 -1.11 -11.56
C MET A 110 -15.36 -0.86 -11.60
N GLY A 111 -15.96 -0.67 -10.41
CA GLY A 111 -17.40 -0.47 -10.27
C GLY A 111 -18.23 -1.74 -10.01
N GLU A 112 -17.63 -2.93 -10.02
CA GLU A 112 -18.34 -4.20 -9.71
C GLU A 112 -18.65 -4.41 -8.21
N GLY A 113 -18.35 -3.42 -7.38
CA GLY A 113 -18.65 -3.48 -5.94
C GLY A 113 -17.67 -4.32 -5.13
N LYS A 114 -16.38 -4.37 -5.53
CA LYS A 114 -15.28 -5.01 -4.78
C LYS A 114 -15.29 -4.60 -3.29
N THR A 115 -15.06 -3.32 -3.02
CA THR A 115 -15.02 -2.76 -1.67
C THR A 115 -16.42 -2.60 -1.06
N SER A 116 -17.43 -2.35 -1.88
CA SER A 116 -18.76 -1.99 -1.37
C SER A 116 -19.62 -3.18 -0.99
N VAL A 117 -19.48 -4.33 -1.66
CA VAL A 117 -20.32 -5.52 -1.47
C VAL A 117 -19.48 -6.74 -1.09
N ILE A 118 -18.49 -7.10 -1.91
CA ILE A 118 -17.71 -8.34 -1.73
C ILE A 118 -16.89 -8.30 -0.43
N LEU A 119 -16.21 -7.19 -0.15
CA LEU A 119 -15.39 -7.04 1.04
C LEU A 119 -16.21 -7.23 2.36
N PRO A 120 -17.37 -6.56 2.56
CA PRO A 120 -18.26 -6.86 3.67
C PRO A 120 -18.77 -8.31 3.71
N MET A 121 -19.15 -8.89 2.57
CA MET A 121 -19.61 -10.29 2.49
C MET A 121 -18.55 -11.25 3.01
N LEU A 122 -17.31 -11.08 2.55
CA LEU A 122 -16.16 -11.88 3.01
C LEU A 122 -15.91 -11.64 4.49
N ALA A 123 -15.88 -10.39 4.93
CA ALA A 123 -15.60 -10.07 6.32
C ALA A 123 -16.54 -10.82 7.27
N VAL A 124 -17.84 -10.86 6.97
CA VAL A 124 -18.84 -11.53 7.81
C VAL A 124 -18.75 -13.06 7.72
N SER A 125 -18.54 -13.60 6.52
CA SER A 125 -18.39 -15.05 6.33
C SER A 125 -17.17 -15.61 7.05
N VAL A 126 -16.05 -14.91 6.94
CA VAL A 126 -14.76 -15.35 7.51
C VAL A 126 -14.75 -15.17 9.02
N CYS A 127 -15.33 -14.07 9.51
CA CYS A 127 -15.50 -13.85 10.94
C CYS A 127 -16.32 -14.97 11.61
N SER A 128 -17.16 -15.72 10.88
CA SER A 128 -17.98 -16.78 11.48
C SER A 128 -17.18 -17.97 12.00
N SER A 129 -15.94 -18.17 11.56
CA SER A 129 -15.06 -19.19 12.12
C SER A 129 -14.49 -18.74 13.48
N PRO A 130 -14.58 -19.57 14.54
CA PRO A 130 -14.13 -19.21 15.88
C PRO A 130 -12.59 -19.09 15.99
N SER A 131 -11.86 -19.49 14.96
CA SER A 131 -10.39 -19.56 14.91
C SER A 131 -9.73 -18.39 14.20
N SER A 132 -10.48 -17.47 13.58
CA SER A 132 -9.89 -16.40 12.76
C SER A 132 -10.46 -15.01 13.01
N LEU A 133 -9.57 -14.04 13.25
CA LEU A 133 -9.86 -12.62 13.30
C LEU A 133 -9.66 -12.02 11.90
N VAL A 134 -10.72 -11.49 11.31
CA VAL A 134 -10.61 -10.84 9.99
C VAL A 134 -9.91 -9.50 10.13
N ARG A 135 -8.90 -9.29 9.29
CA ARG A 135 -8.18 -8.02 9.15
C ARG A 135 -8.27 -7.53 7.72
N ILE A 136 -9.03 -6.47 7.53
CA ILE A 136 -9.14 -5.77 6.26
C ILE A 136 -7.96 -4.79 6.16
N VAL A 137 -7.15 -4.94 5.11
CA VAL A 137 -6.02 -4.07 4.82
C VAL A 137 -6.39 -3.18 3.64
N VAL A 138 -6.32 -1.87 3.84
CA VAL A 138 -6.65 -0.84 2.84
C VAL A 138 -5.52 0.17 2.71
N LEU A 139 -5.47 0.87 1.58
CA LEU A 139 -4.57 2.02 1.42
C LEU A 139 -4.87 3.09 2.47
N LYS A 140 -3.82 3.75 2.98
CA LYS A 140 -3.95 4.76 4.06
C LYS A 140 -4.89 5.92 3.68
N SER A 141 -4.89 6.33 2.41
CA SER A 141 -5.78 7.35 1.85
C SER A 141 -7.26 6.95 1.88
N LEU A 142 -7.56 5.66 1.71
CA LEU A 142 -8.93 5.12 1.69
C LEU A 142 -9.43 4.71 3.09
N PHE A 143 -8.56 4.74 4.11
CA PHE A 143 -8.87 4.28 5.46
C PHE A 143 -10.11 4.97 6.06
N PRO A 144 -10.26 6.31 6.06
CA PRO A 144 -11.42 6.96 6.69
C PRO A 144 -12.75 6.60 6.01
N MET A 145 -12.75 6.57 4.67
CA MET A 145 -13.92 6.21 3.87
C MET A 145 -14.33 4.76 4.12
N ASN A 146 -13.38 3.82 4.06
CA ASN A 146 -13.63 2.41 4.33
C ASN A 146 -14.07 2.16 5.77
N TYR A 147 -13.49 2.87 6.74
CA TYR A 147 -13.90 2.78 8.14
C TYR A 147 -15.38 3.16 8.34
N GLN A 148 -15.80 4.29 7.75
CA GLN A 148 -17.20 4.73 7.82
C GLN A 148 -18.13 3.75 7.10
N SER A 149 -17.77 3.31 5.89
CA SER A 149 -18.60 2.41 5.09
C SER A 149 -18.78 1.04 5.76
N LEU A 150 -17.70 0.44 6.25
CA LEU A 150 -17.74 -0.86 6.94
C LEU A 150 -18.50 -0.75 8.27
N ARG A 151 -18.31 0.34 9.03
CA ARG A 151 -19.04 0.55 10.27
C ARG A 151 -20.55 0.67 10.03
N TYR A 152 -20.96 1.35 8.96
CA TYR A 152 -22.36 1.44 8.57
C TYR A 152 -22.93 0.08 8.19
N LYS A 153 -22.20 -0.69 7.36
CA LYS A 153 -22.63 -2.00 6.83
C LYS A 153 -22.69 -3.12 7.86
N LEU A 154 -21.70 -3.16 8.74
CA LEU A 154 -21.50 -4.28 9.67
C LEU A 154 -22.06 -3.98 11.06
N GLY A 155 -22.21 -2.70 11.41
CA GLY A 155 -22.56 -2.25 12.74
C GLY A 155 -24.04 -2.35 13.11
N GLY A 156 -24.96 -2.47 12.15
CA GLY A 156 -26.39 -2.55 12.44
C GLY A 156 -26.87 -3.97 12.77
N LEU A 157 -27.65 -4.62 11.89
CA LEU A 157 -28.31 -5.90 12.22
C LEU A 157 -27.30 -7.05 12.40
N LEU A 158 -26.21 -6.99 11.65
CA LEU A 158 -25.06 -7.90 11.80
C LEU A 158 -24.34 -7.70 13.15
N ASN A 159 -24.39 -6.48 13.70
CA ASN A 159 -23.79 -6.08 14.98
C ASN A 159 -22.36 -6.62 15.15
N ARG A 160 -21.53 -6.36 14.14
CA ARG A 160 -20.08 -6.57 14.16
C ARG A 160 -19.38 -5.22 14.26
N ARG A 161 -18.46 -5.08 15.21
CA ARG A 161 -17.70 -3.85 15.38
C ARG A 161 -16.55 -3.82 14.37
N VAL A 162 -16.27 -2.63 13.85
CA VAL A 162 -15.06 -2.37 13.07
C VAL A 162 -14.03 -1.73 13.99
N LEU A 163 -12.97 -2.47 14.30
CA LEU A 163 -11.88 -2.07 15.17
C LEU A 163 -10.77 -1.42 14.34
N PRO A 164 -10.55 -0.10 14.41
CA PRO A 164 -9.45 0.53 13.69
C PRO A 164 -8.13 0.19 14.39
N PHE A 165 -7.20 -0.38 13.65
CA PHE A 165 -5.81 -0.55 14.07
C PHE A 165 -4.95 0.47 13.34
N ALA A 166 -4.61 1.55 14.04
CA ALA A 166 -3.74 2.60 13.53
C ALA A 166 -2.54 2.75 14.46
N CYS A 167 -1.34 2.76 13.88
CA CYS A 167 -0.09 2.81 14.62
C CYS A 167 0.85 3.80 13.94
N ARG A 168 1.10 4.93 14.60
CA ARG A 168 2.07 5.93 14.13
C ARG A 168 3.39 5.74 14.85
N ARG A 169 4.47 6.07 14.17
CA ARG A 169 5.84 6.00 14.71
C ARG A 169 6.06 6.83 15.98
N ASP A 170 5.35 7.95 16.12
CA ASP A 170 5.49 8.84 17.28
C ASP A 170 4.75 8.33 18.53
N MET A 171 4.02 7.23 18.42
CA MET A 171 3.29 6.65 19.54
C MET A 171 4.25 5.96 20.52
N ASN A 172 4.28 6.48 21.75
CA ASN A 172 4.95 5.82 22.86
C ASN A 172 3.96 4.91 23.59
N PHE A 173 4.03 3.62 23.29
CA PHE A 173 3.24 2.62 23.97
C PHE A 173 3.81 2.31 25.37
N THR A 174 2.90 2.23 26.33
CA THR A 174 3.13 1.67 27.68
C THR A 174 2.58 0.25 27.75
N ASP A 175 3.08 -0.57 28.68
CA ASP A 175 2.58 -1.95 28.87
C ASP A 175 1.07 -2.03 29.06
N VAL A 176 0.49 -1.07 29.80
CA VAL A 176 -0.95 -0.97 30.02
C VAL A 176 -1.71 -0.73 28.71
N GLN A 177 -1.19 0.11 27.81
CA GLN A 177 -1.81 0.36 26.51
C GLN A 177 -1.71 -0.86 25.58
N ILE A 178 -0.57 -1.54 25.57
CA ILE A 178 -0.38 -2.77 24.79
C ILE A 178 -1.35 -3.87 25.25
N ASN A 179 -1.47 -4.08 26.56
CA ASN A 179 -2.44 -5.04 27.10
C ASN A 179 -3.89 -4.67 26.76
N LYS A 180 -4.25 -3.38 26.76
CA LYS A 180 -5.57 -2.92 26.31
C LYS A 180 -5.81 -3.21 24.83
N ILE A 181 -4.80 -3.04 23.97
CA ILE A 181 -4.89 -3.39 22.54
C ILE A 181 -5.10 -4.90 22.39
N PHE A 182 -4.32 -5.70 23.11
CA PHE A 182 -4.43 -7.16 23.03
C PHE A 182 -5.81 -7.66 23.48
N ASN A 183 -6.30 -7.17 24.62
CA ASN A 183 -7.63 -7.52 25.14
C ASN A 183 -8.73 -7.14 24.14
N ARG A 184 -8.61 -6.00 23.45
CA ARG A 184 -9.56 -5.59 22.40
C ARG A 184 -9.54 -6.50 21.19
N LEU A 185 -8.36 -6.96 20.76
CA LEU A 185 -8.24 -7.91 19.65
C LEU A 185 -8.81 -9.29 20.02
N GLN A 186 -8.56 -9.76 21.25
CA GLN A 186 -9.13 -11.01 21.74
C GLN A 186 -10.67 -10.95 21.87
N GLN A 187 -11.21 -9.83 22.39
CA GLN A 187 -12.65 -9.58 22.39
C GLN A 187 -13.21 -9.48 20.96
N GLY A 188 -12.42 -8.93 20.03
CA GLY A 188 -12.78 -8.88 18.63
C GLY A 188 -12.94 -10.27 18.03
N LEU A 189 -12.01 -11.18 18.34
CA LEU A 189 -12.09 -12.58 17.92
C LEU A 189 -13.35 -13.27 18.49
N SER A 190 -13.62 -13.11 19.79
CA SER A 190 -14.80 -13.75 20.42
C SER A 190 -16.13 -13.21 19.91
N ASN A 191 -16.18 -11.92 19.55
CA ASN A 191 -17.39 -11.27 19.05
C ASN A 191 -17.53 -11.35 17.52
N HIS A 192 -16.55 -11.97 16.84
CA HIS A 192 -16.45 -12.03 15.39
C HIS A 192 -16.45 -10.62 14.76
N ASP A 193 -15.77 -9.68 15.39
CA ASP A 193 -15.54 -8.31 14.92
C ASP A 193 -14.48 -8.29 13.81
N VAL A 194 -14.39 -7.15 13.11
CA VAL A 194 -13.47 -6.94 11.99
C VAL A 194 -12.43 -5.90 12.36
N VAL A 195 -11.15 -6.17 12.08
CA VAL A 195 -10.07 -5.19 12.21
C VAL A 195 -9.85 -4.48 10.88
N LEU A 196 -9.72 -3.15 10.90
CA LEU A 196 -9.33 -2.35 9.73
C LEU A 196 -7.94 -1.74 9.98
N THR A 197 -7.00 -1.95 9.06
CA THR A 197 -5.62 -1.46 9.15
C THR A 197 -5.10 -0.97 7.80
N SER A 198 -4.01 -0.21 7.79
CA SER A 198 -3.18 -0.03 6.59
C SER A 198 -1.88 -0.84 6.67
N PRO A 199 -1.20 -1.09 5.53
CA PRO A 199 0.13 -1.70 5.52
C PRO A 199 1.15 -0.90 6.35
N GLU A 200 1.04 0.44 6.31
CA GLU A 200 1.91 1.35 7.06
C GLU A 200 1.75 1.19 8.58
N ASP A 201 0.52 1.00 9.05
CA ASP A 201 0.25 0.81 10.48
C ASP A 201 0.79 -0.54 10.97
N ILE A 202 0.66 -1.61 10.18
CA ILE A 202 1.22 -2.93 10.48
C ILE A 202 2.75 -2.83 10.61
N LEU A 203 3.39 -2.26 9.59
CA LEU A 203 4.85 -2.16 9.55
C LEU A 203 5.39 -1.20 10.64
N SER A 204 4.67 -0.12 10.95
CA SER A 204 5.02 0.77 12.05
C SER A 204 4.98 0.04 13.40
N PHE A 205 3.98 -0.81 13.62
CA PHE A 205 3.88 -1.62 14.83
C PHE A 205 5.02 -2.64 14.93
N ASP A 206 5.37 -3.26 13.80
CA ASP A 206 6.50 -4.19 13.69
C ASP A 206 7.83 -3.53 14.06
N LEU A 207 8.09 -2.34 13.54
CA LEU A 207 9.36 -1.64 13.75
C LEU A 207 9.43 -0.94 15.10
N LEU A 208 8.32 -0.43 15.63
CA LEU A 208 8.29 0.08 17.00
C LEU A 208 8.62 -1.00 18.02
N THR A 209 8.20 -2.24 17.78
CA THR A 209 8.57 -3.37 18.65
C THR A 209 10.07 -3.59 18.68
N ILE A 210 10.73 -3.52 17.52
CA ILE A 210 12.19 -3.62 17.42
C ILE A 210 12.86 -2.42 18.11
N ASP A 211 12.35 -1.20 17.90
CA ASP A 211 12.87 0.02 18.52
C ASP A 211 12.77 -0.01 20.06
N LYS A 212 11.66 -0.52 20.61
CA LYS A 212 11.49 -0.72 22.06
C LYS A 212 12.51 -1.71 22.63
N CYS A 213 12.76 -2.82 21.94
CA CYS A 213 13.82 -3.75 22.32
C CYS A 213 15.21 -3.10 22.28
N ARG A 214 15.49 -2.22 21.29
CA ARG A 214 16.76 -1.49 21.20
C ARG A 214 16.94 -0.44 22.29
N GLN A 215 15.86 0.16 22.78
CA GLN A 215 15.86 1.10 23.89
C GLN A 215 15.93 0.41 25.26
N ASN A 216 16.18 -0.90 25.30
CA ASN A 216 16.17 -1.74 26.52
C ASN A 216 14.80 -1.79 27.23
N GLN A 217 13.70 -1.47 26.54
CA GLN A 217 12.33 -1.59 27.05
C GLN A 217 11.78 -2.97 26.72
N PHE A 218 12.38 -4.01 27.28
CA PHE A 218 12.11 -5.41 26.91
C PHE A 218 10.70 -5.89 27.29
N ASP A 219 10.12 -5.38 28.38
CA ASP A 219 8.78 -5.77 28.82
C ASP A 219 7.72 -5.36 27.78
N VAL A 220 7.74 -4.08 27.37
CA VAL A 220 6.88 -3.52 26.32
C VAL A 220 7.14 -4.24 24.99
N GLY A 221 8.41 -4.41 24.61
CA GLY A 221 8.78 -5.09 23.36
C GLY A 221 8.29 -6.53 23.31
N ARG A 222 8.38 -7.28 24.42
CA ARG A 222 7.87 -8.65 24.52
C ARG A 222 6.35 -8.70 24.41
N ALA A 223 5.66 -7.78 25.08
CA ALA A 223 4.21 -7.67 24.99
C ALA A 223 3.77 -7.37 23.54
N MET A 224 4.41 -6.41 22.85
CA MET A 224 4.11 -6.11 21.45
C MET A 224 4.39 -7.30 20.52
N LEU A 225 5.53 -7.99 20.71
CA LEU A 225 5.88 -9.19 19.94
C LEU A 225 4.85 -10.32 20.13
N SER A 226 4.29 -10.46 21.34
CA SER A 226 3.23 -11.43 21.60
C SER A 226 1.97 -11.14 20.78
N ILE A 227 1.58 -9.87 20.66
CA ILE A 227 0.45 -9.45 19.81
C ILE A 227 0.76 -9.74 18.34
N GLN A 228 1.97 -9.46 17.86
CA GLN A 228 2.35 -9.76 16.46
C GLN A 228 2.24 -11.23 16.13
N ARG A 229 2.77 -12.10 17.00
CA ARG A 229 2.69 -13.56 16.83
C ARG A 229 1.23 -14.02 16.84
N TRP A 230 0.43 -13.48 17.76
CA TRP A 230 -0.99 -13.78 17.83
C TRP A 230 -1.74 -13.33 16.57
N MET A 231 -1.49 -12.12 16.08
CA MET A 231 -2.09 -11.62 14.83
C MET A 231 -1.67 -12.45 13.62
N LYS A 232 -0.44 -12.98 13.56
CA LYS A 232 -0.02 -13.88 12.48
C LYS A 232 -0.67 -15.27 12.55
N MET A 233 -1.01 -15.73 13.75
CA MET A 233 -1.60 -17.06 13.97
C MET A 233 -3.12 -17.07 13.77
N PHE A 234 -3.81 -16.04 14.29
CA PHE A 234 -5.27 -15.96 14.25
C PHE A 234 -5.78 -14.95 13.21
N GLY A 235 -4.94 -14.06 12.69
CA GLY A 235 -5.35 -13.06 11.72
C GLY A 235 -5.55 -13.67 10.34
N ARG A 236 -6.63 -13.26 9.68
CA ARG A 236 -6.90 -13.57 8.28
C ARG A 236 -7.08 -12.29 7.50
N ASP A 237 -6.17 -12.07 6.55
CA ASP A 237 -6.07 -10.81 5.83
C ASP A 237 -6.94 -10.81 4.58
N ILE A 238 -7.68 -9.73 4.39
CA ILE A 238 -8.35 -9.40 3.13
C ILE A 238 -7.76 -8.11 2.62
N LEU A 239 -7.13 -8.16 1.45
CA LEU A 239 -6.48 -7.01 0.81
C LEU A 239 -7.42 -6.41 -0.24
N ASP A 240 -7.72 -5.12 -0.13
CA ASP A 240 -8.45 -4.36 -1.16
C ASP A 240 -7.45 -3.57 -2.02
N GLU A 241 -7.54 -3.66 -3.35
CA GLU A 241 -6.53 -3.14 -4.28
C GLU A 241 -5.12 -3.70 -3.99
N SER A 242 -5.00 -5.03 -4.06
CA SER A 242 -3.78 -5.77 -3.71
C SER A 242 -2.55 -5.39 -4.53
N ASP A 243 -2.74 -4.96 -5.78
CA ASP A 243 -1.68 -4.48 -6.67
C ASP A 243 -1.03 -3.20 -6.13
N GLU A 244 -1.82 -2.25 -5.66
CA GLU A 244 -1.33 -1.04 -5.01
C GLU A 244 -0.78 -1.33 -3.61
N ILE A 245 -1.47 -2.12 -2.79
CA ILE A 245 -1.03 -2.45 -1.43
C ILE A 245 0.34 -3.15 -1.41
N LEU A 246 0.57 -4.07 -2.34
CA LEU A 246 1.81 -4.85 -2.44
C LEU A 246 2.86 -4.16 -3.31
N HIS A 247 2.58 -2.97 -3.83
CA HIS A 247 3.53 -2.25 -4.66
C HIS A 247 4.75 -1.82 -3.82
N VAL A 248 5.95 -2.10 -4.35
CA VAL A 248 7.25 -1.67 -3.78
C VAL A 248 7.38 -0.17 -3.49
N LYS A 249 6.51 0.69 -4.04
CA LYS A 249 6.48 2.15 -3.76
C LYS A 249 6.12 2.45 -2.30
N TYR A 250 5.35 1.58 -1.65
CA TYR A 250 4.94 1.75 -0.26
C TYR A 250 5.88 1.05 0.73
N GLN A 251 7.06 0.61 0.28
CA GLN A 251 8.09 0.12 1.19
C GLN A 251 8.57 1.29 2.07
N LEU A 252 8.16 1.27 3.33
CA LEU A 252 8.57 2.28 4.28
C LEU A 252 10.00 2.02 4.74
N ILE A 253 10.88 3.00 4.53
CA ILE A 253 12.25 3.00 5.03
C ILE A 253 12.26 3.74 6.37
N TYR A 254 12.49 3.02 7.46
CA TYR A 254 12.53 3.60 8.80
C TYR A 254 13.98 3.88 9.20
N SER A 255 14.34 5.16 9.20
CA SER A 255 15.61 5.62 9.75
C SER A 255 15.64 5.41 11.27
N ILE A 256 16.69 4.78 11.80
CA ILE A 256 16.89 4.58 13.25
C ILE A 256 18.10 5.42 13.68
N GLY A 257 17.99 6.07 14.84
CA GLY A 257 19.08 6.85 15.43
C GLY A 257 18.90 8.36 15.29
N ARG A 258 19.96 9.12 15.63
CA ARG A 258 19.97 10.57 15.48
C ARG A 258 20.14 10.94 14.01
N GLN A 259 19.59 12.08 13.61
CA GLN A 259 19.85 12.63 12.28
C GLN A 259 21.36 12.84 12.12
N GLN A 260 21.91 12.24 11.06
CA GLN A 260 23.31 12.39 10.69
C GLN A 260 23.39 13.14 9.36
N GLN A 261 24.53 13.77 9.08
CA GLN A 261 24.79 14.30 7.76
C GLN A 261 24.91 13.15 6.77
N VAL A 262 24.42 13.36 5.55
CA VAL A 262 24.63 12.40 4.45
C VAL A 262 26.12 12.35 4.14
N ASP A 263 26.66 11.14 3.98
CA ASP A 263 28.07 10.93 3.64
C ASP A 263 28.48 11.78 2.42
N GLY A 264 29.50 12.61 2.58
CA GLY A 264 30.00 13.49 1.52
C GLY A 264 29.40 14.90 1.54
N GLY A 265 28.39 15.15 2.39
CA GLY A 265 27.90 16.48 2.74
C GLY A 265 27.76 17.42 1.54
N LEU A 266 28.45 18.56 1.59
CA LEU A 266 28.44 19.59 0.53
C LEU A 266 28.97 19.06 -0.81
N GLU A 267 30.02 18.23 -0.80
CA GLU A 267 30.63 17.70 -2.02
C GLU A 267 29.65 16.86 -2.84
N ARG A 268 28.75 16.13 -2.17
CA ARG A 268 27.69 15.36 -2.83
C ARG A 268 26.73 16.28 -3.60
N TRP A 269 26.32 17.39 -3.01
CA TRP A 269 25.47 18.39 -3.68
C TRP A 269 26.17 19.02 -4.88
N ASN A 270 27.43 19.45 -4.70
CA ASN A 270 28.23 20.07 -5.74
C ASN A 270 28.48 19.10 -6.92
N THR A 271 28.78 17.83 -6.61
CA THR A 271 29.02 16.81 -7.64
C THR A 271 27.77 16.55 -8.46
N ILE A 272 26.60 16.42 -7.83
CA ILE A 272 25.33 16.22 -8.55
C ILE A 272 25.02 17.44 -9.43
N GLN A 273 25.20 18.66 -8.92
CA GLN A 273 24.96 19.87 -9.69
C GLN A 273 25.88 19.96 -10.91
N PHE A 274 27.14 19.58 -10.72
CA PHE A 274 28.12 19.50 -11.78
C PHE A 274 27.73 18.47 -12.85
N VAL A 275 27.32 17.27 -12.43
CA VAL A 275 26.82 16.22 -13.35
C VAL A 275 25.59 16.70 -14.13
N LEU A 276 24.63 17.38 -13.49
CA LEU A 276 23.45 17.92 -14.18
C LEU A 276 23.82 19.01 -15.21
N ASN A 277 24.83 19.82 -14.93
CA ASN A 277 25.36 20.77 -15.92
C ASN A 277 25.98 20.06 -17.13
N LEU A 278 26.73 18.96 -16.91
CA LEU A 278 27.25 18.13 -18.00
C LEU A 278 26.14 17.44 -18.79
N VAL A 279 25.10 16.95 -18.11
CA VAL A 279 23.89 16.43 -18.77
C VAL A 279 23.34 17.51 -19.69
N LYS A 280 23.07 18.71 -19.20
CA LYS A 280 22.55 19.82 -20.03
C LYS A 280 23.41 20.10 -21.27
N GLN A 281 24.74 20.02 -21.15
CA GLN A 281 25.67 20.24 -22.27
C GLN A 281 25.66 19.12 -23.30
N HIS A 282 25.57 17.86 -22.86
CA HIS A 282 25.66 16.70 -23.75
C HIS A 282 24.31 16.23 -24.31
N THR A 283 23.20 16.56 -23.65
CA THR A 283 21.86 16.07 -24.02
C THR A 283 21.43 16.58 -25.39
N THR A 284 21.76 17.82 -25.77
CA THR A 284 21.41 18.37 -27.09
C THR A 284 22.05 17.58 -28.23
N ASN A 285 23.32 17.22 -28.09
CA ASN A 285 24.05 16.43 -29.10
C ASN A 285 23.51 15.00 -29.18
N ILE A 286 23.20 14.40 -28.03
CA ILE A 286 22.65 13.04 -27.97
C ILE A 286 21.22 13.00 -28.53
N ALA A 287 20.39 14.00 -28.25
CA ALA A 287 19.04 14.10 -28.80
C ALA A 287 19.05 14.21 -30.33
N GLN A 288 20.04 14.89 -30.91
CA GLN A 288 20.26 14.92 -32.36
C GLN A 288 20.77 13.58 -32.94
N GLN A 289 21.41 12.74 -32.14
CA GLN A 289 21.88 11.42 -32.59
C GLN A 289 20.77 10.36 -32.45
N HIS A 290 19.89 10.52 -31.47
CA HIS A 290 18.83 9.56 -31.13
C HIS A 290 17.43 10.19 -31.18
N HIS A 291 17.02 10.70 -32.35
CA HIS A 291 15.72 11.36 -32.54
C HIS A 291 14.49 10.50 -32.18
N ASN A 292 14.62 9.17 -32.23
CA ASN A 292 13.50 8.23 -32.02
C ASN A 292 13.43 7.67 -30.58
N ASP A 293 14.42 7.92 -29.73
CA ASP A 293 14.44 7.36 -28.38
C ASP A 293 13.83 8.35 -27.37
N ILE A 294 12.59 8.07 -26.96
CA ILE A 294 11.81 8.93 -26.06
C ILE A 294 12.20 8.75 -24.59
N PHE A 295 12.85 7.62 -24.24
CA PHE A 295 13.02 7.17 -22.86
C PHE A 295 14.47 7.15 -22.37
N LEU A 296 15.39 7.78 -23.10
CA LEU A 296 16.83 7.83 -22.78
C LEU A 296 17.49 6.44 -22.60
N GLN A 297 16.82 5.33 -22.92
CA GLN A 297 17.26 4.00 -22.51
C GLN A 297 18.49 3.53 -23.31
N SER A 298 18.50 3.75 -24.63
CA SER A 298 19.64 3.43 -25.48
C SER A 298 20.82 4.40 -25.33
N PRO A 299 20.61 5.74 -25.24
CA PRO A 299 21.73 6.69 -25.15
C PRO A 299 22.32 6.85 -23.74
N PHE A 300 21.70 6.32 -22.68
CA PHE A 300 22.17 6.56 -21.30
C PHE A 300 23.61 6.07 -21.04
N PRO A 301 24.04 4.88 -21.50
CA PRO A 301 25.43 4.44 -21.33
C PRO A 301 26.44 5.38 -22.02
N GLU A 302 26.11 5.89 -23.21
CA GLU A 302 26.95 6.85 -23.92
C GLU A 302 27.02 8.19 -23.17
N LEU A 303 25.88 8.67 -22.66
CA LEU A 303 25.84 9.85 -21.81
C LEU A 303 26.71 9.68 -20.57
N CYS A 304 26.67 8.51 -19.91
CA CYS A 304 27.50 8.21 -18.75
C CYS A 304 28.99 8.28 -19.08
N GLN A 305 29.42 7.71 -20.22
CA GLN A 305 30.81 7.78 -20.66
C GLN A 305 31.26 9.23 -20.91
N ARG A 306 30.44 10.03 -21.60
CA ARG A 306 30.75 11.44 -21.88
C ARG A 306 30.85 12.26 -20.58
N ILE A 307 29.93 12.06 -19.65
CA ILE A 307 29.96 12.71 -18.32
C ILE A 307 31.21 12.33 -17.54
N ALA A 308 31.53 11.02 -17.46
CA ALA A 308 32.68 10.55 -16.70
C ALA A 308 34.00 11.11 -17.25
N ASN A 309 34.15 11.14 -18.59
CA ASN A 309 35.31 11.73 -19.25
C ASN A 309 35.42 13.25 -19.00
N ALA A 310 34.30 13.98 -19.15
CA ALA A 310 34.30 15.42 -18.92
C ALA A 310 34.59 15.78 -17.45
N TRP A 311 34.10 14.98 -16.51
CA TRP A 311 34.37 15.14 -15.09
C TRP A 311 35.86 14.94 -14.75
N LEU A 312 36.49 13.90 -15.30
CA LEU A 312 37.93 13.67 -15.13
C LEU A 312 38.79 14.76 -15.73
N ASN A 313 38.42 15.26 -16.91
CA ASN A 313 39.19 16.30 -17.61
C ASN A 313 39.22 17.63 -16.85
N GLN A 314 38.14 17.99 -16.14
CA GLN A 314 38.11 19.23 -15.35
C GLN A 314 38.90 19.14 -14.03
N LYS A 315 39.11 17.94 -13.49
CA LYS A 315 39.86 17.75 -12.25
C LYS A 315 41.38 17.93 -12.42
N ASN A 316 41.89 18.17 -13.63
CA ASN A 316 43.25 18.64 -13.96
C ASN A 316 44.46 17.88 -13.36
N ASP A 317 44.26 16.75 -12.68
CA ASP A 317 45.34 15.96 -12.13
C ASP A 317 45.89 14.98 -13.17
N ARG A 318 46.97 15.39 -13.85
CA ARG A 318 47.72 14.58 -14.82
C ARG A 318 48.36 13.30 -14.23
N GLN A 319 48.24 13.07 -12.92
CA GLN A 319 48.82 11.93 -12.20
C GLN A 319 47.82 10.79 -11.89
N LEU A 320 46.53 10.96 -12.20
CA LEU A 320 45.52 9.96 -11.92
C LEU A 320 45.42 8.95 -13.08
N ASP A 321 45.44 7.65 -12.76
CA ASP A 321 45.15 6.56 -13.72
C ASP A 321 43.70 6.68 -14.24
N GLN A 322 43.48 7.53 -15.25
CA GLN A 322 42.13 7.84 -15.76
C GLN A 322 41.36 6.59 -16.19
N GLN A 323 42.04 5.63 -16.81
CA GLN A 323 41.43 4.37 -17.23
C GLN A 323 40.91 3.54 -16.05
N LEU A 324 41.64 3.53 -14.94
CA LEU A 324 41.26 2.83 -13.72
C LEU A 324 40.06 3.51 -13.05
N ILE A 325 40.02 4.85 -13.05
CA ILE A 325 38.89 5.58 -12.48
C ILE A 325 37.63 5.40 -13.34
N LEU A 326 37.76 5.44 -14.67
CA LEU A 326 36.64 5.20 -15.58
C LEU A 326 36.07 3.80 -15.43
N SER A 327 36.94 2.78 -15.35
CA SER A 327 36.48 1.41 -15.14
C SER A 327 35.77 1.25 -13.79
N PHE A 328 36.23 1.94 -12.75
CA PHE A 328 35.57 1.93 -11.45
C PHE A 328 34.22 2.67 -11.43
N ILE A 329 34.12 3.84 -12.08
CA ILE A 329 32.90 4.67 -12.08
C ILE A 329 31.80 4.08 -12.95
N LEU A 330 32.16 3.49 -14.10
CA LEU A 330 31.20 3.00 -15.08
C LEU A 330 30.77 1.54 -14.84
N ASP A 331 31.50 0.78 -14.03
CA ASP A 331 31.15 -0.59 -13.67
C ASP A 331 30.65 -0.70 -12.22
N ALA A 332 29.38 -1.05 -12.08
CA ALA A 332 28.72 -1.28 -10.79
C ALA A 332 29.22 -2.53 -10.06
N ASN A 333 29.96 -3.44 -10.71
CA ASN A 333 30.50 -4.66 -10.10
C ASN A 333 31.99 -4.55 -9.71
N SER A 334 32.66 -3.45 -10.09
CA SER A 334 34.07 -3.26 -9.81
C SER A 334 34.38 -3.25 -8.31
N SER A 335 35.42 -3.96 -7.88
CA SER A 335 35.81 -4.01 -6.47
C SER A 335 36.46 -2.70 -6.01
N ILE A 336 36.22 -2.32 -4.76
CA ILE A 336 36.73 -1.05 -4.23
C ILE A 336 38.22 -1.06 -3.93
N ASN A 337 38.80 -2.25 -3.76
CA ASN A 337 40.23 -2.44 -3.49
C ASN A 337 41.12 -1.86 -4.61
N ILE A 338 40.57 -1.73 -5.82
CA ILE A 338 41.27 -1.14 -6.98
C ILE A 338 41.69 0.32 -6.71
N VAL A 339 40.91 1.03 -5.87
CA VAL A 339 41.01 2.48 -5.67
C VAL A 339 41.47 2.83 -4.24
N ILE A 340 41.17 1.98 -3.24
CA ILE A 340 41.42 2.28 -1.81
C ILE A 340 42.88 2.64 -1.52
N ASP A 341 43.83 1.87 -2.04
CA ASP A 341 45.25 2.05 -1.70
C ASP A 341 45.93 3.14 -2.52
N ARG A 342 45.26 3.65 -3.58
CA ARG A 342 45.84 4.59 -4.55
C ARG A 342 45.39 6.03 -4.35
N PHE A 343 44.26 6.25 -3.67
CA PHE A 343 43.65 7.58 -3.56
C PHE A 343 43.23 7.93 -2.12
N PRO A 344 43.28 9.22 -1.74
CA PRO A 344 42.72 9.68 -0.47
C PRO A 344 41.23 9.37 -0.34
N TYR A 345 40.77 9.15 0.89
CA TYR A 345 39.37 8.83 1.21
C TYR A 345 38.36 9.85 0.65
N SER A 346 38.69 11.15 0.69
CA SER A 346 37.83 12.21 0.16
C SER A 346 37.59 12.10 -1.35
N ILE A 347 38.60 11.69 -2.12
CA ILE A 347 38.50 11.49 -3.56
C ILE A 347 37.75 10.20 -3.87
N ILE A 348 38.00 9.13 -3.10
CA ILE A 348 37.25 7.87 -3.21
C ILE A 348 35.74 8.12 -3.01
N GLN A 349 35.38 8.99 -2.08
CA GLN A 349 33.99 9.36 -1.83
C GLN A 349 33.33 10.00 -3.07
N LEU A 350 34.04 10.88 -3.78
CA LEU A 350 33.58 11.45 -5.05
C LEU A 350 33.39 10.38 -6.13
N PHE A 351 34.35 9.46 -6.26
CA PHE A 351 34.23 8.35 -7.21
C PHE A 351 33.02 7.46 -6.92
N ARG A 352 32.73 7.19 -5.64
CA ARG A 352 31.52 6.45 -5.23
C ARG A 352 30.24 7.20 -5.58
N ILE A 353 30.20 8.52 -5.39
CA ILE A 353 29.04 9.34 -5.76
C ILE A 353 28.83 9.30 -7.28
N MET A 354 29.90 9.51 -8.07
CA MET A 354 29.84 9.40 -9.53
C MET A 354 29.40 8.01 -9.99
N ARG A 355 29.94 6.96 -9.38
CA ARG A 355 29.57 5.57 -9.65
C ARG A 355 28.08 5.32 -9.38
N GLY A 356 27.56 5.80 -8.25
CA GLY A 356 26.15 5.68 -7.90
C GLY A 356 25.23 6.42 -8.88
N LEU A 357 25.62 7.63 -9.30
CA LEU A 357 24.86 8.41 -10.28
C LEU A 357 24.80 7.74 -11.65
N LEU A 358 25.92 7.22 -12.14
CA LEU A 358 26.06 6.71 -13.49
C LEU A 358 25.76 5.20 -13.56
N SER A 359 26.63 4.36 -12.98
CA SER A 359 26.55 2.90 -13.10
C SER A 359 25.44 2.25 -12.28
N SER A 360 25.03 2.87 -11.16
CA SER A 360 23.88 2.40 -10.36
C SER A 360 22.56 3.08 -10.75
N GLU A 361 22.54 3.74 -11.92
CA GLU A 361 21.33 4.25 -12.59
C GLU A 361 20.53 5.30 -11.80
N VAL A 362 21.07 5.88 -10.73
CA VAL A 362 20.36 6.93 -9.95
C VAL A 362 20.00 8.11 -10.85
N LEU A 363 20.92 8.54 -11.73
CA LEU A 363 20.67 9.62 -12.68
C LEU A 363 19.62 9.21 -13.72
N PHE A 364 19.66 7.98 -14.24
CA PHE A 364 18.67 7.47 -15.19
C PHE A 364 17.26 7.48 -14.60
N VAL A 365 17.11 6.95 -13.38
CA VAL A 365 15.84 6.92 -12.66
C VAL A 365 15.31 8.33 -12.42
N ALA A 366 16.18 9.29 -12.10
CA ALA A 366 15.77 10.68 -11.89
C ALA A 366 15.33 11.37 -13.19
N LEU A 367 16.08 11.20 -14.29
CA LEU A 367 15.77 11.80 -15.60
C LEU A 367 14.48 11.24 -16.23
N ASN A 368 14.11 10.00 -15.92
CA ASN A 368 12.84 9.41 -16.36
C ASN A 368 11.60 9.92 -15.60
N LYS A 369 11.78 10.69 -14.53
CA LYS A 369 10.66 11.29 -13.80
C LYS A 369 10.22 12.60 -14.44
N ARG A 370 8.90 12.81 -14.49
CA ARG A 370 8.29 14.03 -15.03
C ARG A 370 8.06 15.05 -13.93
N TYR A 371 8.57 16.26 -14.13
CA TYR A 371 8.32 17.41 -13.26
C TYR A 371 6.82 17.71 -13.17
N ARG A 372 6.33 18.04 -11.96
CA ARG A 372 4.92 18.29 -11.60
C ARG A 372 3.96 17.10 -11.74
N VAL A 373 4.44 15.94 -12.20
CA VAL A 373 3.66 14.71 -12.28
C VAL A 373 4.18 13.66 -11.30
N ASN A 374 5.49 13.43 -11.29
CA ASN A 374 6.13 12.48 -10.39
C ASN A 374 6.84 13.17 -9.21
N PHE A 375 7.30 14.41 -9.40
CA PHE A 375 8.00 15.18 -8.38
C PHE A 375 7.86 16.69 -8.60
N SER A 376 7.93 17.47 -7.52
CA SER A 376 8.17 18.92 -7.53
C SER A 376 8.44 19.40 -6.09
N VAL A 377 8.63 20.70 -5.89
CA VAL A 377 8.70 21.31 -4.56
C VAL A 377 7.27 21.55 -4.05
N ASN A 378 7.02 21.22 -2.78
CA ASN A 378 5.71 21.47 -2.18
C ASN A 378 5.54 22.97 -1.89
N GLN A 379 4.61 23.62 -2.59
CA GLN A 379 4.34 25.06 -2.44
C GLN A 379 3.43 25.39 -1.23
N ASN A 380 2.97 24.39 -0.49
CA ASN A 380 2.16 24.61 0.69
C ASN A 380 2.96 25.37 1.76
N SER A 381 2.46 26.53 2.18
CA SER A 381 3.12 27.38 3.19
C SER A 381 3.31 26.71 4.55
N LYS A 382 2.59 25.61 4.83
CA LYS A 382 2.79 24.78 6.03
C LYS A 382 3.93 23.77 5.89
N PHE A 383 4.49 23.59 4.70
CA PHE A 383 5.55 22.62 4.40
C PHE A 383 6.88 23.34 4.21
N ASN A 384 7.64 23.50 5.30
CA ASN A 384 8.90 24.29 5.30
C ASN A 384 10.11 23.59 4.66
N ARG A 385 9.91 22.54 3.83
CA ARG A 385 11.02 21.81 3.19
C ARG A 385 11.17 22.28 1.75
N LEU A 386 12.38 22.74 1.40
CA LEU A 386 12.74 23.17 0.05
C LEU A 386 13.18 22.00 -0.86
N MET A 387 12.99 20.76 -0.42
CA MET A 387 13.34 19.54 -1.15
C MET A 387 12.21 19.12 -2.11
N ALA A 388 12.58 18.48 -3.21
CA ALA A 388 11.60 17.81 -4.08
C ALA A 388 10.91 16.66 -3.32
N VAL A 389 9.59 16.59 -3.47
CA VAL A 389 8.74 15.54 -2.91
C VAL A 389 8.05 14.75 -4.03
N PRO A 390 7.65 13.50 -3.77
CA PRO A 390 6.81 12.73 -4.69
C PRO A 390 5.45 13.38 -4.94
N PHE A 391 4.91 13.22 -6.14
CA PHE A 391 3.57 13.70 -6.52
C PHE A 391 2.65 12.49 -6.78
N ARG A 392 1.41 12.53 -6.26
CA ARG A 392 0.38 11.50 -6.48
C ARG A 392 -0.36 11.69 -7.80
N ALA A 393 -0.53 12.95 -8.18
CA ALA A 393 -1.16 13.36 -9.42
C ALA A 393 -0.50 14.65 -9.92
N LYS A 394 -0.87 15.08 -11.12
CA LYS A 394 -0.40 16.35 -11.66
C LYS A 394 -0.70 17.47 -10.67
N ASP A 395 0.33 18.21 -10.27
CA ASP A 395 0.25 19.33 -9.33
C ASP A 395 -0.20 18.98 -7.90
N VAL A 396 -0.25 17.69 -7.55
CA VAL A 396 -0.65 17.21 -6.22
C VAL A 396 0.50 16.48 -5.55
N ALA A 397 1.17 17.19 -4.63
CA ALA A 397 2.20 16.60 -3.78
C ALA A 397 1.62 15.48 -2.90
N ALA A 398 2.41 14.43 -2.70
CA ALA A 398 2.08 13.36 -1.78
C ALA A 398 2.33 13.83 -0.33
N ASP A 399 1.31 13.71 0.53
CA ASP A 399 1.39 14.14 1.93
C ASP A 399 2.46 13.35 2.69
N ASN A 400 3.35 14.06 3.40
CA ASN A 400 4.36 13.48 4.30
C ASN A 400 5.32 12.46 3.67
N THR A 401 5.51 12.48 2.35
CA THR A 401 6.46 11.57 1.67
C THR A 401 7.73 12.29 1.22
N GLU A 402 8.85 11.58 1.30
CA GLU A 402 10.15 11.99 0.76
C GLU A 402 10.69 10.87 -0.14
N PHE A 403 11.63 11.20 -1.02
CA PHE A 403 12.37 10.15 -1.74
C PHE A 403 13.30 9.44 -0.76
N GLY A 404 13.15 8.12 -0.64
CA GLY A 404 13.95 7.31 0.29
C GLY A 404 15.44 7.27 -0.04
N HIS A 405 15.81 7.38 -1.32
CA HIS A 405 17.21 7.44 -1.75
C HIS A 405 17.71 8.89 -1.75
N PRO A 406 18.76 9.23 -0.97
CA PRO A 406 19.22 10.61 -0.81
C PRO A 406 19.67 11.23 -2.13
N ASP A 407 20.39 10.50 -2.98
CA ASP A 407 20.86 11.04 -4.26
C ASP A 407 19.69 11.32 -5.23
N VAL A 408 18.64 10.49 -5.24
CA VAL A 408 17.43 10.77 -6.03
C VAL A 408 16.76 12.03 -5.51
N ALA A 409 16.65 12.19 -4.18
CA ALA A 409 16.09 13.39 -3.58
C ALA A 409 16.88 14.65 -3.98
N ILE A 410 18.22 14.60 -3.92
CA ILE A 410 19.08 15.74 -4.27
C ILE A 410 18.99 16.06 -5.77
N VAL A 411 19.10 15.07 -6.65
CA VAL A 411 18.99 15.26 -8.11
C VAL A 411 17.64 15.89 -8.47
N LEU A 412 16.54 15.34 -7.97
CA LEU A 412 15.19 15.87 -8.26
C LEU A 412 14.96 17.24 -7.65
N THR A 413 15.56 17.53 -6.49
CA THR A 413 15.51 18.88 -5.90
C THR A 413 16.20 19.87 -6.81
N GLN A 414 17.41 19.57 -7.27
CA GLN A 414 18.13 20.45 -8.19
C GLN A 414 17.45 20.59 -9.55
N LEU A 415 16.75 19.55 -10.04
CA LEU A 415 15.95 19.65 -11.27
C LEU A 415 14.64 20.45 -11.09
N SER A 416 14.21 20.68 -9.84
CA SER A 416 12.98 21.43 -9.55
C SER A 416 13.18 22.95 -9.49
N TYR A 417 14.43 23.41 -9.39
CA TYR A 417 14.85 24.81 -9.39
C TYR A 417 15.64 25.11 -10.66
#